data_AF-A0A7X9Q9J2-F1
#
_entry.id   AF-A0A7X9Q9J2-F1
#
_cell.length_a   1.000
_cell.length_b   1.000
_cell.length_c   1.000
_cell.angle_alpha   90.00
_cell.angle_beta   90.00
_cell.angle_gamma   90.00
#
_symmetry.space_group_name_H-M   'P 1'
#
loop_
_entity.id
_entity.type
_entity.pdbx_description
1 polymer ?
#
loop_
_entity_poly.entity_id
_entity_poly.type
_entity_poly.pdbx_seq_one_letter_code
_entity_poly.pdbx_strand_id
1 'polypeptide(L)'
;DLIGTKFAGINSKNFGIVVIVPNTKRAHYYKNLGADYPENNDDLITVIENLKKAEFGTTVVLNNRYDGIDLPDESCRILILDSMPYLNDLADKYEEQCYPNSEIINKKLAQKIEQGLGRAVRGEKDYCAIIITGKELVNFLIGVNTNQYFSSQTRRQIEIGLEVAEMAKDEIRDDDKLLKPVISLISQIGNRDEGWKEYYQESMNELIIDDTSNTRYERILKEAEIEQFFSNRQFQKAAEVMQAFIDENVEDSFEKGWYLEKLARYKYFYSKEQSMKLQSSAFKFNKNLLKPVAGVEYQKVSFIDENRADNIKSYLRQFNSYGEFELHITSLLDDLSFGIKSKKFETALKELGEFLGFISQRPDQEIRKGPDNLWCGEGDNYLLFECKNEVSEGRAEISKIEAGQMNNHCGWFDSKYGKNVKVSNFMIISTKDLAYEADFTHDVKIIRKNGLRNLKKNIKGFINELSQYDIKTISSEVLQKNLDIHKLNMDTFSDCYSEKYFHRTS
;
A
#
# COMPACT_ATOMS: atom_id res chain seq x y z
N ASP A 1 -14.66 9.75 0.99
CA ASP A 1 -14.22 10.11 -0.37
C ASP A 1 -15.43 10.62 -1.18
N LEU A 2 -15.16 11.21 -2.35
CA LEU A 2 -16.15 11.87 -3.20
C LEU A 2 -17.14 10.88 -3.83
N ILE A 3 -16.69 9.66 -4.18
CA ILE A 3 -17.51 8.61 -4.79
C ILE A 3 -18.53 8.12 -3.77
N GLY A 4 -18.10 7.74 -2.55
CA GLY A 4 -19.00 7.31 -1.50
C GLY A 4 -20.04 8.37 -1.15
N THR A 5 -19.64 9.63 -1.06
CA THR A 5 -20.59 10.74 -0.78
C THR A 5 -21.61 10.91 -1.90
N LYS A 6 -21.21 10.70 -3.16
CA LYS A 6 -22.09 10.90 -4.31
C LYS A 6 -23.02 9.70 -4.54
N PHE A 7 -22.51 8.48 -4.42
CA PHE A 7 -23.21 7.26 -4.83
C PHE A 7 -23.92 6.53 -3.70
N ALA A 8 -23.56 6.74 -2.43
CA ALA A 8 -24.17 6.00 -1.31
C ALA A 8 -25.70 6.19 -1.22
N GLY A 9 -26.17 7.45 -1.33
CA GLY A 9 -27.58 7.78 -1.22
C GLY A 9 -28.32 7.93 -2.56
N ILE A 10 -27.74 7.51 -3.69
CA ILE A 10 -28.44 7.57 -4.98
C ILE A 10 -29.61 6.60 -4.93
N ASN A 11 -30.77 7.09 -5.32
CA ASN A 11 -31.95 6.28 -5.51
C ASN A 11 -32.16 6.07 -7.01
N SER A 12 -31.97 4.85 -7.47
CA SER A 12 -32.20 4.45 -8.86
C SER A 12 -33.47 3.61 -8.94
N LYS A 13 -34.33 3.93 -9.91
CA LYS A 13 -35.58 3.20 -10.17
C LYS A 13 -35.48 2.25 -11.37
N ASN A 14 -34.42 2.36 -12.15
CA ASN A 14 -34.30 1.66 -13.43
C ASN A 14 -33.31 0.49 -13.35
N PHE A 15 -32.34 0.56 -12.45
CA PHE A 15 -31.29 -0.44 -12.29
C PHE A 15 -30.67 -0.40 -10.89
N GLY A 16 -30.06 -1.50 -10.48
CA GLY A 16 -29.30 -1.62 -9.23
C GLY A 16 -27.93 -0.95 -9.29
N ILE A 17 -27.54 -0.34 -8.16
CA ILE A 17 -26.20 0.18 -7.91
C ILE A 17 -25.63 -0.58 -6.73
N VAL A 18 -24.47 -1.21 -6.90
CA VAL A 18 -23.86 -2.06 -5.88
C VAL A 18 -22.45 -1.59 -5.58
N VAL A 19 -22.10 -1.49 -4.29
CA VAL A 19 -20.75 -1.20 -3.81
C VAL A 19 -20.20 -2.41 -3.10
N ILE A 20 -19.04 -2.90 -3.51
CA ILE A 20 -18.27 -3.91 -2.76
C ILE A 20 -17.17 -3.18 -1.99
N VAL A 21 -17.17 -3.38 -0.66
CA VAL A 21 -16.16 -2.82 0.25
C VAL A 21 -15.37 -3.95 0.91
N PRO A 22 -14.11 -3.73 1.31
CA PRO A 22 -13.30 -4.79 1.88
C PRO A 22 -13.75 -5.16 3.30
N ASN A 23 -14.21 -4.21 4.11
CA ASN A 23 -14.44 -4.42 5.54
C ASN A 23 -15.67 -3.69 6.09
N THR A 24 -16.09 -4.09 7.29
CA THR A 24 -17.27 -3.56 8.00
C THR A 24 -17.17 -2.06 8.31
N LYS A 25 -15.95 -1.54 8.59
CA LYS A 25 -15.76 -0.09 8.82
C LYS A 25 -16.14 0.72 7.58
N ARG A 26 -15.73 0.27 6.40
CA ARG A 26 -16.14 0.88 5.13
C ARG A 26 -17.62 0.66 4.83
N ALA A 27 -18.18 -0.50 5.15
CA ALA A 27 -19.62 -0.74 4.98
C ALA A 27 -20.48 0.26 5.79
N HIS A 28 -20.15 0.45 7.06
CA HIS A 28 -20.82 1.45 7.90
C HIS A 28 -20.63 2.89 7.40
N TYR A 29 -19.47 3.21 6.80
CA TYR A 29 -19.28 4.52 6.17
C TYR A 29 -20.32 4.79 5.07
N TYR A 30 -20.58 3.83 4.18
CA TYR A 30 -21.63 3.97 3.16
C TYR A 30 -23.04 3.99 3.78
N LYS A 31 -23.30 3.14 4.77
CA LYS A 31 -24.59 3.13 5.50
C LYS A 31 -24.90 4.49 6.11
N ASN A 32 -23.92 5.12 6.76
CA ASN A 32 -24.06 6.45 7.35
C ASN A 32 -24.31 7.55 6.31
N LEU A 33 -24.00 7.30 5.04
CA LEU A 33 -24.27 8.19 3.90
C LEU A 33 -25.60 7.86 3.18
N GLY A 34 -26.37 6.89 3.67
CA GLY A 34 -27.71 6.55 3.16
C GLY A 34 -27.77 5.34 2.24
N ALA A 35 -26.71 4.54 2.14
CA ALA A 35 -26.74 3.28 1.41
C ALA A 35 -27.39 2.16 2.24
N ASP A 36 -27.94 1.16 1.56
CA ASP A 36 -28.47 -0.05 2.20
C ASP A 36 -27.34 -1.05 2.45
N TYR A 37 -27.09 -1.36 3.72
CA TYR A 37 -26.07 -2.32 4.13
C TYR A 37 -26.73 -3.50 4.86
N PRO A 38 -26.88 -4.67 4.21
CA PRO A 38 -27.34 -5.89 4.87
C PRO A 38 -26.30 -6.36 5.89
N GLU A 39 -26.66 -6.32 7.18
CA GLU A 39 -25.72 -6.63 8.28
C GLU A 39 -25.63 -8.13 8.58
N ASN A 40 -26.61 -8.92 8.14
CA ASN A 40 -26.66 -10.36 8.32
C ASN A 40 -26.98 -11.08 6.99
N ASN A 41 -26.91 -12.43 7.00
CA ASN A 41 -27.12 -13.23 5.80
C ASN A 41 -28.57 -13.22 5.31
N ASP A 42 -29.56 -13.09 6.19
CA ASP A 42 -30.98 -13.11 5.81
C ASP A 42 -31.36 -11.79 5.12
N ASP A 43 -30.87 -10.66 5.63
CA ASP A 43 -30.98 -9.35 4.99
C ASP A 43 -30.28 -9.39 3.62
N LEU A 44 -29.10 -10.00 3.54
CA LEU A 44 -28.35 -10.10 2.28
C LEU A 44 -29.15 -10.87 1.23
N ILE A 45 -29.72 -12.03 1.58
CA ILE A 45 -30.53 -12.82 0.65
C ILE A 45 -31.72 -11.98 0.16
N THR A 46 -32.39 -11.31 1.09
CA THR A 46 -33.55 -10.47 0.78
C THR A 46 -33.20 -9.34 -0.20
N VAL A 47 -32.12 -8.59 0.09
CA VAL A 47 -31.70 -7.47 -0.77
C VAL A 47 -31.29 -7.95 -2.16
N ILE A 48 -30.57 -9.08 -2.26
CA ILE A 48 -30.18 -9.66 -3.55
C ILE A 48 -31.41 -10.15 -4.33
N GLU A 49 -32.39 -10.76 -3.67
CA GLU A 49 -33.65 -11.15 -4.32
C GLU A 49 -34.45 -9.94 -4.84
N ASN A 50 -34.48 -8.84 -4.09
CA ASN A 50 -35.16 -7.61 -4.49
C ASN A 50 -34.50 -7.02 -5.75
N LEU A 51 -33.16 -6.95 -5.80
CA LEU A 51 -32.43 -6.51 -6.99
C LEU A 51 -32.78 -7.38 -8.21
N LYS A 52 -32.86 -8.71 -8.05
CA LYS A 52 -33.23 -9.63 -9.13
C LYS A 52 -34.68 -9.50 -9.57
N LYS A 53 -35.59 -9.06 -8.69
CA LYS A 53 -37.00 -8.77 -8.99
C LYS A 53 -37.20 -7.37 -9.59
N ALA A 54 -36.12 -6.65 -9.87
CA ALA A 54 -36.14 -5.26 -10.32
C ALA A 54 -36.76 -4.27 -9.31
N GLU A 55 -36.72 -4.62 -8.02
CA GLU A 55 -37.09 -3.75 -6.92
C GLU A 55 -35.87 -2.93 -6.50
N PHE A 56 -35.60 -1.87 -7.27
CA PHE A 56 -34.47 -0.99 -7.07
C PHE A 56 -34.76 0.13 -6.06
N GLY A 57 -33.70 0.70 -5.50
CA GLY A 57 -33.79 1.79 -4.56
C GLY A 57 -32.44 2.44 -4.33
N THR A 58 -32.06 2.54 -3.05
CA THR A 58 -30.74 3.02 -2.65
C THR A 58 -29.64 2.04 -3.02
N THR A 59 -28.42 2.56 -3.20
CA THR A 59 -27.23 1.75 -3.42
C THR A 59 -27.06 0.67 -2.35
N VAL A 60 -26.78 -0.56 -2.77
CA VAL A 60 -26.57 -1.72 -1.90
C VAL A 60 -25.08 -1.91 -1.62
N VAL A 61 -24.72 -2.16 -0.36
CA VAL A 61 -23.34 -2.33 0.09
C VAL A 61 -23.06 -3.77 0.46
N LEU A 62 -22.05 -4.36 -0.17
CA LEU A 62 -21.62 -5.73 0.07
C LEU A 62 -20.25 -5.75 0.75
N ASN A 63 -20.19 -6.32 1.95
CA ASN A 63 -18.97 -6.39 2.75
C ASN A 63 -18.17 -7.66 2.42
N ASN A 64 -17.01 -7.47 1.78
CA ASN A 64 -16.05 -8.51 1.39
C ASN A 64 -16.64 -9.65 0.53
N ARG A 65 -17.71 -9.40 -0.21
CA ARG A 65 -18.37 -10.38 -1.10
C ARG A 65 -17.96 -10.15 -2.55
N TYR A 66 -16.72 -10.49 -2.85
CA TYR A 66 -16.16 -10.48 -4.21
C TYR A 66 -16.55 -11.75 -5.00
N ASP A 67 -17.08 -12.77 -4.31
CA ASP A 67 -17.54 -14.04 -4.87
C ASP A 67 -18.91 -14.44 -4.26
N GLY A 68 -19.62 -15.36 -4.93
CA GLY A 68 -20.85 -16.01 -4.46
C GLY A 68 -22.15 -15.24 -4.68
N ILE A 69 -22.08 -14.05 -5.28
CA ILE A 69 -23.25 -13.22 -5.61
C ILE A 69 -23.35 -13.07 -7.13
N ASP A 70 -24.58 -13.07 -7.62
CA ASP A 70 -24.91 -13.01 -9.03
C ASP A 70 -25.91 -11.89 -9.28
N LEU A 71 -25.53 -10.88 -10.06
CA LEU A 71 -26.29 -9.66 -10.30
C LEU A 71 -26.31 -9.33 -11.81
N PRO A 72 -27.11 -10.05 -12.61
CA PRO A 72 -27.16 -9.86 -14.06
C PRO A 72 -28.06 -8.69 -14.46
N ASP A 73 -27.83 -8.14 -15.66
CA ASP A 73 -28.69 -7.16 -16.32
C ASP A 73 -28.98 -5.92 -15.45
N GLU A 74 -30.26 -5.55 -15.29
CA GLU A 74 -30.67 -4.39 -14.49
C GLU A 74 -30.41 -4.60 -12.99
N SER A 75 -30.11 -5.81 -12.53
CA SER A 75 -29.77 -6.06 -11.12
C SER A 75 -28.52 -5.30 -10.69
N CYS A 76 -27.61 -5.00 -11.63
CA CYS A 76 -26.43 -4.17 -11.38
C CYS A 76 -25.88 -3.53 -12.67
N ARG A 77 -26.28 -2.27 -12.94
CA ARG A 77 -25.68 -1.48 -14.05
C ARG A 77 -24.51 -0.62 -13.62
N ILE A 78 -24.34 -0.40 -12.31
CA ILE A 78 -23.19 0.30 -11.74
C ILE A 78 -22.63 -0.54 -10.60
N LEU A 79 -21.39 -1.00 -10.77
CA LEU A 79 -20.63 -1.69 -9.74
C LEU A 79 -19.50 -0.78 -9.25
N ILE A 80 -19.42 -0.57 -7.95
CA ILE A 80 -18.34 0.20 -7.32
C ILE A 80 -17.47 -0.74 -6.50
N LEU A 81 -16.20 -0.89 -6.87
CA LEU A 81 -15.21 -1.57 -6.04
C LEU A 81 -14.46 -0.50 -5.24
N ASP A 82 -14.71 -0.41 -3.93
CA ASP A 82 -14.04 0.56 -3.06
C ASP A 82 -13.00 -0.11 -2.16
N SER A 83 -11.73 0.19 -2.45
CA SER A 83 -10.54 -0.22 -1.70
C SER A 83 -10.11 -1.68 -1.94
N MET A 84 -8.85 -1.97 -1.62
CA MET A 84 -8.22 -3.27 -1.88
C MET A 84 -8.92 -4.39 -1.08
N PRO A 85 -9.31 -5.52 -1.72
CA PRO A 85 -9.76 -6.69 -0.98
C PRO A 85 -8.64 -7.20 -0.06
N TYR A 86 -9.01 -7.78 1.07
CA TYR A 86 -8.05 -8.52 1.90
C TYR A 86 -8.33 -10.02 1.86
N LEU A 87 -7.27 -10.81 2.07
CA LEU A 87 -7.35 -12.26 2.22
C LEU A 87 -7.75 -12.59 3.66
N ASN A 88 -8.74 -13.47 3.84
CA ASN A 88 -9.27 -13.77 5.19
C ASN A 88 -8.34 -14.68 6.00
N ASP A 89 -7.58 -15.53 5.32
CA ASP A 89 -6.74 -16.56 5.93
C ASP A 89 -5.52 -15.96 6.67
N LEU A 90 -5.17 -16.57 7.81
CA LEU A 90 -4.07 -16.07 8.64
C LEU A 90 -2.71 -16.35 8.04
N ALA A 91 -2.53 -17.47 7.34
CA ALA A 91 -1.28 -17.77 6.65
C ALA A 91 -1.09 -16.80 5.48
N ASP A 92 -2.14 -16.52 4.72
CA ASP A 92 -2.11 -15.51 3.64
C ASP A 92 -1.76 -14.11 4.17
N LYS A 93 -2.34 -13.69 5.30
CA LYS A 93 -2.00 -12.41 5.95
C LYS A 93 -0.57 -12.37 6.48
N TYR A 94 -0.04 -13.51 6.93
CA TYR A 94 1.35 -13.60 7.38
C TYR A 94 2.30 -13.51 6.18
N GLU A 95 2.01 -14.25 5.11
CA GLU A 95 2.79 -14.21 3.87
C GLU A 95 2.76 -12.81 3.24
N GLU A 96 1.60 -12.15 3.16
CA GLU A 96 1.51 -10.75 2.69
C GLU A 96 2.38 -9.80 3.52
N GLN A 97 2.43 -9.99 4.84
CA GLN A 97 3.26 -9.18 5.73
C GLN A 97 4.76 -9.47 5.56
N CYS A 98 5.11 -10.74 5.36
CA CYS A 98 6.49 -11.19 5.27
C CYS A 98 7.08 -11.01 3.88
N TYR A 99 6.29 -11.19 2.83
CA TYR A 99 6.67 -11.11 1.42
C TYR A 99 5.56 -10.37 0.63
N PRO A 100 5.51 -9.02 0.68
CA PRO A 100 4.45 -8.23 0.05
C PRO A 100 4.34 -8.42 -1.47
N ASN A 101 5.44 -8.76 -2.15
CA ASN A 101 5.47 -9.03 -3.58
C ASN A 101 5.28 -10.53 -3.91
N SER A 102 4.77 -11.34 -2.98
CA SER A 102 4.49 -12.75 -3.22
C SER A 102 3.62 -12.92 -4.46
N GLU A 103 4.15 -13.68 -5.41
CA GLU A 103 3.43 -14.06 -6.62
C GLU A 103 2.11 -14.78 -6.29
N ILE A 104 2.10 -15.64 -5.26
CA ILE A 104 0.91 -16.36 -4.82
C ILE A 104 -0.13 -15.40 -4.27
N ILE A 105 0.28 -14.48 -3.39
CA ILE A 105 -0.63 -13.49 -2.78
C ILE A 105 -1.18 -12.55 -3.83
N ASN A 106 -0.32 -12.01 -4.70
CA ASN A 106 -0.75 -11.12 -5.77
C ASN A 106 -1.69 -11.83 -6.74
N LYS A 107 -1.45 -13.10 -7.08
CA LYS A 107 -2.37 -13.88 -7.92
C LYS A 107 -3.72 -14.13 -7.25
N LYS A 108 -3.74 -14.46 -5.95
CA LYS A 108 -4.99 -14.61 -5.18
C LYS A 108 -5.78 -13.30 -5.14
N LEU A 109 -5.10 -12.17 -4.94
CA LEU A 109 -5.70 -10.84 -4.92
C LEU A 109 -6.25 -10.46 -6.31
N ALA A 110 -5.46 -10.65 -7.38
CA ALA A 110 -5.89 -10.42 -8.76
C ALA A 110 -7.12 -11.26 -9.10
N GLN A 111 -7.12 -12.55 -8.81
CA GLN A 111 -8.29 -13.43 -9.00
C GLN A 111 -9.52 -12.93 -8.25
N LYS A 112 -9.36 -12.50 -6.99
CA LYS A 112 -10.47 -11.96 -6.19
C LYS A 112 -11.02 -10.65 -6.77
N ILE A 113 -10.16 -9.80 -7.32
CA ILE A 113 -10.57 -8.57 -8.01
C ILE A 113 -11.29 -8.91 -9.32
N GLU A 114 -10.72 -9.78 -10.18
CA GLU A 114 -11.35 -10.23 -11.43
C GLU A 114 -12.71 -10.86 -11.19
N GLN A 115 -12.81 -11.70 -10.16
CA GLN A 115 -14.08 -12.29 -9.76
C GLN A 115 -15.10 -11.22 -9.37
N GLY A 116 -14.66 -10.13 -8.72
CA GLY A 116 -15.49 -8.97 -8.41
C GLY A 116 -15.94 -8.22 -9.67
N LEU A 117 -15.02 -7.96 -10.60
CA LEU A 117 -15.30 -7.32 -11.89
C LEU A 117 -16.31 -8.12 -12.72
N GLY A 118 -16.15 -9.44 -12.78
CA GLY A 118 -17.01 -10.35 -13.55
C GLY A 118 -18.40 -10.61 -12.94
N ARG A 119 -18.75 -10.03 -11.78
CA ARG A 119 -20.09 -10.22 -11.18
C ARG A 119 -21.19 -9.49 -11.92
N ALA A 120 -20.85 -8.39 -12.60
CA ALA A 120 -21.81 -7.45 -13.15
C ALA A 120 -22.07 -7.63 -14.66
N VAL A 121 -21.29 -8.48 -15.34
CA VAL A 121 -21.39 -8.69 -16.79
C VAL A 121 -21.33 -10.19 -17.07
N ARG A 122 -22.44 -10.76 -17.56
CA ARG A 122 -22.58 -12.23 -17.78
C ARG A 122 -22.79 -12.68 -19.22
N GLY A 123 -22.95 -11.77 -20.16
CA GLY A 123 -23.12 -12.13 -21.57
C GLY A 123 -22.81 -10.99 -22.52
N GLU A 124 -22.66 -11.30 -23.81
CA GLU A 124 -22.25 -10.36 -24.86
C GLU A 124 -23.17 -9.13 -25.01
N LYS A 125 -24.42 -9.23 -24.55
CA LYS A 125 -25.40 -8.14 -24.61
C LYS A 125 -25.49 -7.32 -23.32
N ASP A 126 -24.95 -7.86 -22.24
CA ASP A 126 -24.98 -7.26 -20.91
C ASP A 126 -23.90 -6.18 -20.79
N TYR A 127 -24.17 -5.15 -19.99
CA TYR A 127 -23.26 -4.03 -19.81
C TYR A 127 -23.37 -3.47 -18.39
N CYS A 128 -22.23 -3.08 -17.84
CA CYS A 128 -22.14 -2.48 -16.51
C CYS A 128 -21.01 -1.46 -16.51
N ALA A 129 -21.27 -0.30 -15.89
CA ALA A 129 -20.22 0.66 -15.59
C ALA A 129 -19.55 0.27 -14.26
N ILE A 130 -18.26 -0.08 -14.32
CA ILE A 130 -17.49 -0.43 -13.12
C ILE A 130 -16.65 0.77 -12.70
N ILE A 131 -16.90 1.25 -11.48
CA ILE A 131 -16.13 2.33 -10.87
C ILE A 131 -15.17 1.71 -9.86
N ILE A 132 -13.89 1.93 -10.06
CA ILE A 132 -12.86 1.48 -9.15
C ILE A 132 -12.38 2.68 -8.33
N THR A 133 -12.44 2.56 -7.02
CA THR A 133 -11.97 3.59 -6.10
C THR A 133 -11.16 2.95 -4.98
N GLY A 134 -10.35 3.76 -4.31
CA GLY A 134 -9.43 3.27 -3.29
C GLY A 134 -8.03 3.07 -3.85
N LYS A 135 -7.12 3.83 -3.27
CA LYS A 135 -5.73 4.03 -3.68
C LYS A 135 -4.94 2.73 -3.90
N GLU A 136 -5.00 1.81 -2.93
CA GLU A 136 -4.30 0.52 -2.99
C GLU A 136 -4.81 -0.35 -4.14
N LEU A 137 -6.13 -0.35 -4.38
CA LEU A 137 -6.74 -1.10 -5.47
C LEU A 137 -6.35 -0.52 -6.83
N VAL A 138 -6.40 0.81 -6.97
CA VAL A 138 -5.99 1.50 -8.20
C VAL A 138 -4.52 1.20 -8.51
N ASN A 139 -3.62 1.37 -7.54
CA ASN A 139 -2.20 1.06 -7.70
C ASN A 139 -1.96 -0.41 -8.07
N PHE A 140 -2.72 -1.34 -7.49
CA PHE A 140 -2.60 -2.76 -7.82
C PHE A 140 -3.03 -3.08 -9.27
N LEU A 141 -4.07 -2.41 -9.77
CA LEU A 141 -4.58 -2.63 -11.14
C LEU A 141 -3.63 -2.10 -12.21
N ILE A 142 -3.03 -0.93 -11.98
CA ILE A 142 -2.16 -0.27 -12.97
C ILE A 142 -0.67 -0.57 -12.76
N GLY A 143 -0.30 -1.11 -11.60
CA GLY A 143 1.09 -1.31 -11.22
C GLY A 143 1.80 -2.33 -12.10
N VAL A 144 3.04 -2.02 -12.50
CA VAL A 144 3.83 -2.84 -13.44
C VAL A 144 4.02 -4.27 -12.93
N ASN A 145 4.29 -4.41 -11.62
CA ASN A 145 4.55 -5.70 -11.00
C ASN A 145 3.28 -6.51 -10.70
N THR A 146 2.11 -5.89 -10.71
CA THR A 146 0.84 -6.48 -10.27
C THR A 146 -0.15 -6.68 -11.42
N ASN A 147 -0.14 -5.79 -12.41
CA ASN A 147 -1.01 -5.87 -13.59
C ASN A 147 -0.84 -7.21 -14.33
N GLN A 148 0.39 -7.74 -14.38
CA GLN A 148 0.74 -9.03 -14.98
C GLN A 148 0.04 -10.28 -14.39
N TYR A 149 -0.66 -10.15 -13.26
CA TYR A 149 -1.41 -11.25 -12.64
C TYR A 149 -2.87 -11.32 -13.11
N PHE A 150 -3.34 -10.29 -13.82
CA PHE A 150 -4.66 -10.26 -14.44
C PHE A 150 -4.64 -10.95 -15.81
N SER A 151 -5.77 -11.51 -16.21
CA SER A 151 -5.98 -12.03 -17.56
C SER A 151 -5.74 -10.94 -18.62
N SER A 152 -5.36 -11.35 -19.84
CA SER A 152 -5.19 -10.41 -20.96
C SER A 152 -6.43 -9.57 -21.21
N GLN A 153 -7.61 -10.16 -21.03
CA GLN A 153 -8.90 -9.48 -21.15
C GLN A 153 -9.08 -8.39 -20.09
N THR A 154 -8.89 -8.71 -18.80
CA THR A 154 -9.01 -7.71 -17.73
C THR A 154 -7.97 -6.60 -17.89
N ARG A 155 -6.73 -6.94 -18.27
CA ARG A 155 -5.68 -5.93 -18.51
C ARG A 155 -6.10 -4.95 -19.60
N ARG A 156 -6.62 -5.44 -20.73
CA ARG A 156 -7.10 -4.57 -21.81
C ARG A 156 -8.28 -3.70 -21.38
N GLN A 157 -9.21 -4.23 -20.58
CA GLN A 157 -10.31 -3.45 -20.03
C GLN A 157 -9.82 -2.33 -19.10
N ILE A 158 -8.78 -2.58 -18.31
CA ILE A 158 -8.15 -1.55 -17.47
C ILE A 158 -7.51 -0.48 -18.35
N GLU A 159 -6.76 -0.88 -19.40
CA GLU A 159 -6.15 0.06 -20.36
C GLU A 159 -7.19 0.95 -21.03
N ILE A 160 -8.27 0.36 -21.57
CA ILE A 160 -9.40 1.09 -22.15
C ILE A 160 -9.97 2.08 -21.11
N GLY A 161 -10.15 1.64 -19.87
CA GLY A 161 -10.65 2.51 -18.80
C GLY A 161 -9.75 3.70 -18.51
N LEU A 162 -8.42 3.52 -18.59
CA LEU A 162 -7.44 4.60 -18.45
C LEU A 162 -7.46 5.54 -19.66
N GLU A 163 -7.47 5.01 -20.88
CA GLU A 163 -7.56 5.79 -22.12
C GLU A 163 -8.80 6.69 -22.11
N VAL A 164 -9.96 6.13 -21.79
CA VAL A 164 -11.24 6.86 -21.68
C VAL A 164 -11.19 7.91 -20.56
N ALA A 165 -10.57 7.59 -19.43
CA ALA A 165 -10.44 8.54 -18.33
C ALA A 165 -9.53 9.73 -18.70
N GLU A 166 -8.45 9.50 -19.47
CA GLU A 166 -7.59 10.58 -19.98
C GLU A 166 -8.32 11.44 -21.02
N MET A 167 -9.00 10.83 -21.99
CA MET A 167 -9.81 11.58 -22.97
C MET A 167 -10.84 12.47 -22.27
N ALA A 168 -11.48 11.94 -21.21
CA ALA A 168 -12.46 12.69 -20.43
C ALA A 168 -11.85 13.83 -19.60
N LYS A 169 -10.54 13.84 -19.34
CA LYS A 169 -9.84 14.97 -18.69
C LYS A 169 -9.64 16.14 -19.65
N ASP A 170 -9.34 15.87 -20.91
CA ASP A 170 -9.12 16.90 -21.94
C ASP A 170 -10.40 17.70 -22.25
N GLU A 171 -11.57 17.14 -21.97
CA GLU A 171 -12.87 17.78 -22.13
C GLU A 171 -13.31 18.62 -20.91
N ILE A 172 -12.54 18.63 -19.81
CA ILE A 172 -12.88 19.31 -18.56
C ILE A 172 -12.64 20.82 -18.69
N ARG A 173 -13.67 21.60 -18.36
CA ARG A 173 -13.53 23.04 -18.09
C ARG A 173 -13.23 23.26 -16.61
N ASP A 174 -12.46 24.30 -16.27
CA ASP A 174 -12.04 24.62 -14.89
C ASP A 174 -13.22 24.77 -13.89
N ASP A 175 -14.45 25.00 -14.37
CA ASP A 175 -15.67 25.16 -13.58
C ASP A 175 -16.47 23.86 -13.38
N ASP A 176 -16.08 22.75 -14.01
CA ASP A 176 -16.80 21.49 -13.92
C ASP A 176 -16.51 20.74 -12.60
N LYS A 177 -17.58 20.27 -11.95
CA LYS A 177 -17.47 19.41 -10.76
C LYS A 177 -16.72 18.13 -11.15
N LEU A 178 -15.71 17.72 -10.37
CA LEU A 178 -14.85 16.54 -10.59
C LEU A 178 -15.57 15.23 -11.02
N LEU A 179 -16.85 15.04 -10.67
CA LEU A 179 -17.62 13.83 -11.01
C LEU A 179 -18.44 13.93 -12.29
N LYS A 180 -18.55 15.11 -12.90
CA LYS A 180 -19.36 15.31 -14.12
C LYS A 180 -18.85 14.46 -15.30
N PRO A 181 -17.53 14.34 -15.56
CA PRO A 181 -17.03 13.48 -16.64
C PRO A 181 -17.36 12.00 -16.38
N VAL A 182 -17.16 11.54 -15.14
CA VAL A 182 -17.48 10.16 -14.73
C VAL A 182 -18.97 9.86 -14.95
N ILE A 183 -19.87 10.77 -14.56
CA ILE A 183 -21.32 10.61 -14.76
C ILE A 183 -21.68 10.62 -16.25
N SER A 184 -20.99 11.43 -17.06
CA SER A 184 -21.17 11.48 -18.52
C SER A 184 -20.80 10.14 -19.16
N LEU A 185 -19.64 9.59 -18.83
CA LEU A 185 -19.19 8.27 -19.29
C LEU A 185 -20.15 7.15 -18.90
N ILE A 186 -20.60 7.14 -17.63
CA ILE A 186 -21.62 6.18 -17.16
C ILE A 186 -22.91 6.31 -17.99
N SER A 187 -23.30 7.53 -18.34
CA SER A 187 -24.49 7.78 -19.15
C SER A 187 -24.32 7.33 -20.61
N GLN A 188 -23.13 7.47 -21.19
CA GLN A 188 -22.84 6.96 -22.55
C GLN A 188 -22.91 5.42 -22.60
N ILE A 189 -22.33 4.75 -21.59
CA ILE A 189 -22.42 3.29 -21.42
C ILE A 189 -23.90 2.89 -21.22
N GLY A 190 -24.62 3.62 -20.35
CA GLY A 190 -26.04 3.41 -20.07
C GLY A 190 -26.95 3.56 -21.30
N ASN A 191 -26.65 4.53 -22.16
CA ASN A 191 -27.40 4.79 -23.39
C ASN A 191 -26.95 3.90 -24.56
N ARG A 192 -25.98 3.00 -24.35
CA ARG A 192 -25.44 2.10 -25.36
C ARG A 192 -24.98 2.84 -26.63
N ASP A 193 -24.21 3.90 -26.43
CA ASP A 193 -23.62 4.68 -27.52
C ASP A 193 -22.91 3.77 -28.54
N GLU A 194 -23.19 3.96 -29.83
CA GLU A 194 -22.66 3.08 -30.89
C GLU A 194 -21.16 3.27 -31.09
N GLY A 195 -20.65 4.50 -30.96
CA GLY A 195 -19.22 4.78 -31.06
C GLY A 195 -18.43 4.10 -29.95
N TRP A 196 -18.97 4.10 -28.72
CA TRP A 196 -18.39 3.34 -27.61
C TRP A 196 -18.34 1.83 -27.89
N LYS A 197 -19.42 1.24 -28.43
CA LYS A 197 -19.45 -0.20 -28.74
C LYS A 197 -18.43 -0.56 -29.81
N GLU A 198 -18.33 0.23 -30.87
CA GLU A 198 -17.37 0.03 -31.95
C GLU A 198 -15.94 0.09 -31.41
N TYR A 199 -15.59 1.16 -30.69
CA TYR A 199 -14.26 1.32 -30.08
C TYR A 199 -13.91 0.19 -29.10
N TYR A 200 -14.84 -0.21 -28.22
CA TYR A 200 -14.61 -1.32 -27.29
C TYR A 200 -14.41 -2.64 -28.03
N GLN A 201 -15.24 -2.91 -29.05
CA GLN A 201 -15.16 -4.15 -29.83
C GLN A 201 -13.86 -4.23 -30.64
N GLU A 202 -13.44 -3.14 -31.29
CA GLU A 202 -12.15 -3.05 -31.98
C GLU A 202 -10.99 -3.30 -31.01
N SER A 203 -10.97 -2.56 -29.91
CA SER A 203 -9.91 -2.64 -28.88
C SER A 203 -9.77 -4.02 -28.26
N MET A 204 -10.88 -4.75 -28.08
CA MET A 204 -10.89 -6.11 -27.52
C MET A 204 -10.56 -7.18 -28.57
N ASN A 205 -10.90 -6.98 -29.84
CA ASN A 205 -10.60 -7.92 -30.92
C ASN A 205 -9.10 -7.94 -31.30
N GLU A 206 -8.36 -6.88 -30.98
CA GLU A 206 -6.90 -6.82 -31.15
C GLU A 206 -6.11 -7.70 -30.16
N LEU A 207 -6.78 -8.30 -29.17
CA LEU A 207 -6.13 -9.09 -28.13
C LEU A 207 -5.56 -10.41 -28.66
N ILE A 208 -4.24 -10.54 -28.52
CA ILE A 208 -3.55 -11.83 -28.63
C ILE A 208 -3.57 -12.48 -27.25
N ILE A 209 -4.24 -13.62 -27.12
CA ILE A 209 -4.26 -14.41 -25.89
C ILE A 209 -2.93 -15.17 -25.82
N ASP A 210 -2.02 -14.64 -25.02
CA ASP A 210 -0.69 -15.22 -24.82
C ASP A 210 -0.74 -16.29 -23.72
N ASP A 211 -0.29 -17.51 -24.02
CA ASP A 211 -0.35 -18.67 -23.11
C ASP A 211 0.91 -18.77 -22.22
N THR A 212 1.29 -17.66 -21.60
CA THR A 212 2.47 -17.55 -20.72
C THR A 212 2.26 -18.21 -19.34
N SER A 213 1.25 -19.07 -19.21
CA SER A 213 0.76 -19.61 -17.93
C SER A 213 1.58 -20.77 -17.34
N ASN A 214 2.42 -21.44 -18.16
CA ASN A 214 3.03 -22.72 -17.78
C ASN A 214 4.11 -22.64 -16.69
N THR A 215 5.06 -21.70 -16.77
CA THR A 215 6.23 -21.67 -15.84
C THR A 215 5.83 -21.38 -14.39
N ARG A 216 4.86 -20.48 -14.18
CA ARG A 216 4.35 -20.12 -12.85
C ARG A 216 3.60 -21.27 -12.19
N TYR A 217 2.84 -22.03 -13.00
CA TYR A 217 2.09 -23.19 -12.51
C TYR A 217 3.03 -24.30 -12.04
N GLU A 218 4.13 -24.54 -12.75
CA GLU A 218 5.16 -25.51 -12.36
C GLU A 218 5.80 -25.16 -10.99
N ARG A 219 6.08 -23.87 -10.71
CA ARG A 219 6.60 -23.44 -9.40
C ARG A 219 5.63 -23.79 -8.27
N ILE A 220 4.35 -23.46 -8.43
CA ILE A 220 3.30 -23.74 -7.45
C ILE A 220 3.16 -25.25 -7.20
N LEU A 221 3.22 -26.06 -8.27
CA LEU A 221 3.18 -27.52 -8.14
C LEU A 221 4.37 -28.07 -7.35
N LYS A 222 5.59 -27.57 -7.62
CA LYS A 222 6.79 -27.96 -6.86
C LYS A 222 6.66 -27.58 -5.39
N GLU A 223 6.17 -26.38 -5.07
CA GLU A 223 5.94 -25.96 -3.69
C GLU A 223 4.95 -26.89 -2.96
N ALA A 224 3.84 -27.24 -3.62
CA ALA A 224 2.84 -28.16 -3.08
C ALA A 224 3.42 -29.56 -2.83
N GLU A 225 4.25 -30.08 -3.74
CA GLU A 225 4.95 -31.35 -3.57
C GLU A 225 5.89 -31.33 -2.35
N ILE A 226 6.66 -30.25 -2.17
CA ILE A 226 7.55 -30.09 -1.02
C ILE A 226 6.76 -30.10 0.30
N GLU A 227 5.65 -29.36 0.37
CA GLU A 227 4.77 -29.34 1.54
C GLU A 227 4.11 -30.70 1.80
N GLN A 228 3.84 -31.48 0.75
CA GLN A 228 3.35 -32.85 0.87
C GLN A 228 4.39 -33.78 1.51
N PHE A 229 5.67 -33.69 1.12
CA PHE A 229 6.75 -34.44 1.79
C PHE A 229 6.84 -34.07 3.27
N PHE A 230 6.74 -32.77 3.60
CA PHE A 230 6.75 -32.32 4.98
C PHE A 230 5.55 -32.86 5.78
N SER A 231 4.34 -32.80 5.21
CA SER A 231 3.11 -33.30 5.82
C SER A 231 3.15 -34.82 6.07
N ASN A 232 3.80 -35.56 5.17
CA ASN A 232 4.06 -37.00 5.31
C ASN A 232 5.24 -37.32 6.25
N ARG A 233 5.78 -36.34 6.98
CA ARG A 233 6.92 -36.45 7.90
C ARG A 233 8.23 -36.88 7.24
N GLN A 234 8.35 -36.75 5.92
CA GLN A 234 9.59 -36.98 5.18
C GLN A 234 10.46 -35.71 5.22
N PHE A 235 10.86 -35.31 6.43
CA PHE A 235 11.47 -33.99 6.69
C PHE A 235 12.78 -33.76 5.94
N GLN A 236 13.66 -34.76 5.87
CA GLN A 236 14.93 -34.67 5.16
C GLN A 236 14.69 -34.48 3.66
N LYS A 237 13.78 -35.26 3.07
CA LYS A 237 13.42 -35.15 1.66
C LYS A 237 12.79 -33.79 1.34
N ALA A 238 11.88 -33.31 2.18
CA ALA A 238 11.28 -31.98 2.03
C ALA A 238 12.36 -30.88 2.06
N ALA A 239 13.35 -30.99 2.96
CA ALA A 239 14.45 -30.05 3.05
C ALA A 239 15.40 -30.11 1.84
N GLU A 240 15.70 -31.30 1.33
CA GLU A 240 16.55 -31.48 0.13
C GLU A 240 15.90 -30.88 -1.11
N VAL A 241 14.61 -31.19 -1.35
CA VAL A 241 13.88 -30.66 -2.51
C VAL A 241 13.66 -29.15 -2.38
N MET A 242 13.39 -28.63 -1.18
CA MET A 242 13.31 -27.19 -0.94
C MET A 242 14.64 -26.47 -1.21
N GLN A 243 15.77 -27.05 -0.80
CA GLN A 243 17.09 -26.47 -1.08
C GLN A 243 17.33 -26.38 -2.59
N ALA A 244 17.07 -27.47 -3.34
CA ALA A 244 17.19 -27.47 -4.79
C ALA A 244 16.25 -26.44 -5.45
N PHE A 245 15.01 -26.34 -4.96
CA PHE A 245 14.04 -25.35 -5.44
C PHE A 245 14.57 -23.91 -5.27
N ILE A 246 15.13 -23.58 -4.10
CA ILE A 246 15.73 -22.27 -3.82
C ILE A 246 16.89 -21.98 -4.79
N ASP A 247 17.78 -22.95 -4.96
CA ASP A 247 19.00 -22.74 -5.75
C ASP A 247 18.71 -22.61 -7.26
N GLU A 248 17.64 -23.22 -7.76
CA GLU A 248 17.26 -23.22 -9.18
C GLU A 248 16.26 -22.12 -9.56
N ASN A 249 15.36 -21.69 -8.65
CA ASN A 249 14.15 -20.92 -9.01
C ASN A 249 13.98 -19.59 -8.25
N VAL A 250 14.93 -19.20 -7.39
CA VAL A 250 14.78 -18.03 -6.51
C VAL A 250 15.97 -17.09 -6.65
N GLU A 251 15.73 -15.98 -7.35
CA GLU A 251 16.71 -14.91 -7.54
C GLU A 251 16.49 -13.74 -6.56
N ASP A 252 15.23 -13.39 -6.29
CA ASP A 252 14.91 -12.28 -5.40
C ASP A 252 15.37 -12.57 -3.97
N SER A 253 16.03 -11.57 -3.37
CA SER A 253 16.54 -11.66 -2.01
C SER A 253 15.42 -11.90 -1.00
N PHE A 254 14.29 -11.20 -1.13
CA PHE A 254 13.20 -11.26 -0.17
C PHE A 254 12.48 -12.61 -0.20
N GLU A 255 12.24 -13.11 -1.41
CA GLU A 255 11.73 -14.45 -1.70
C GLU A 255 12.68 -15.54 -1.18
N LYS A 256 13.99 -15.37 -1.37
CA LYS A 256 14.99 -16.29 -0.83
C LYS A 256 14.90 -16.38 0.69
N GLY A 257 14.72 -15.24 1.36
CA GLY A 257 14.47 -15.21 2.80
C GLY A 257 13.25 -16.05 3.20
N TRP A 258 12.13 -15.87 2.50
CA TRP A 258 10.88 -16.60 2.74
C TRP A 258 11.07 -18.13 2.66
N TYR A 259 11.70 -18.63 1.61
CA TYR A 259 11.93 -20.07 1.45
C TYR A 259 12.98 -20.61 2.41
N LEU A 260 13.98 -19.83 2.80
CA LEU A 260 14.94 -20.23 3.83
C LEU A 260 14.28 -20.41 5.20
N GLU A 261 13.27 -19.61 5.55
CA GLU A 261 12.47 -19.82 6.78
C GLU A 261 11.63 -21.12 6.67
N LYS A 262 11.01 -21.40 5.52
CA LYS A 262 10.33 -22.70 5.28
C LYS A 262 11.31 -23.88 5.40
N LEU A 263 12.51 -23.76 4.82
CA LEU A 263 13.56 -24.77 4.93
C LEU A 263 14.03 -24.94 6.39
N ALA A 264 14.18 -23.85 7.14
CA ALA A 264 14.50 -23.88 8.56
C ALA A 264 13.44 -24.64 9.35
N ARG A 265 12.14 -24.44 9.05
CA ARG A 265 11.02 -25.18 9.64
C ARG A 265 11.13 -26.69 9.36
N TYR A 266 11.48 -27.08 8.14
CA TYR A 266 11.64 -28.51 7.80
C TYR A 266 12.81 -29.14 8.56
N LYS A 267 13.96 -28.46 8.60
CA LYS A 267 15.15 -28.95 9.30
C LYS A 267 14.97 -29.03 10.82
N TYR A 268 14.07 -28.25 11.41
CA TYR A 268 13.87 -28.19 12.86
C TYR A 268 13.61 -29.57 13.50
N PHE A 269 12.93 -30.47 12.78
CA PHE A 269 12.56 -31.80 13.28
C PHE A 269 13.73 -32.78 13.41
N TYR A 270 14.86 -32.54 12.73
CA TYR A 270 16.01 -33.45 12.76
C TYR A 270 17.36 -32.76 12.98
N SER A 271 17.44 -31.43 12.83
CA SER A 271 18.63 -30.63 13.14
C SER A 271 18.25 -29.19 13.53
N LYS A 272 18.09 -28.97 14.84
CA LYS A 272 17.80 -27.63 15.39
C LYS A 272 18.93 -26.62 15.11
N GLU A 273 20.18 -27.06 15.12
CA GLU A 273 21.34 -26.21 14.83
C GLU A 273 21.28 -25.68 13.39
N GLN A 274 21.05 -26.55 12.40
CA GLN A 274 20.92 -26.12 11.00
C GLN A 274 19.68 -25.24 10.80
N SER A 275 18.56 -25.58 11.45
CA SER A 275 17.34 -24.76 11.43
C SER A 275 17.62 -23.32 11.91
N MET A 276 18.32 -23.15 13.04
CA MET A 276 18.68 -21.83 13.57
C MET A 276 19.64 -21.05 12.65
N LYS A 277 20.60 -21.74 12.02
CA LYS A 277 21.50 -21.13 11.03
C LYS A 277 20.73 -20.62 9.81
N LEU A 278 19.81 -21.44 9.29
CA LEU A 278 18.95 -21.07 8.17
C LEU A 278 18.02 -19.93 8.52
N GLN A 279 17.39 -19.94 9.70
CA GLN A 279 16.54 -18.84 10.16
C GLN A 279 17.31 -17.51 10.25
N SER A 280 18.56 -17.57 10.73
CA SER A 280 19.42 -16.39 10.78
C SER A 280 19.76 -15.86 9.39
N SER A 281 19.93 -16.76 8.41
CA SER A 281 20.10 -16.40 7.00
C SER A 281 18.82 -15.82 6.40
N ALA A 282 17.68 -16.47 6.63
CA ALA A 282 16.35 -16.05 6.19
C ALA A 282 16.07 -14.60 6.61
N PHE A 283 16.27 -14.31 7.90
CA PHE A 283 16.05 -12.98 8.46
C PHE A 283 16.98 -11.90 7.88
N LYS A 284 18.22 -12.26 7.51
CA LYS A 284 19.14 -11.30 6.86
C LYS A 284 18.63 -10.89 5.48
N PHE A 285 18.08 -11.83 4.73
CA PHE A 285 17.51 -11.59 3.42
C PHE A 285 16.14 -10.90 3.49
N ASN A 286 15.35 -11.19 4.53
CA ASN A 286 14.01 -10.65 4.72
C ASN A 286 13.74 -10.37 6.22
N LYS A 287 13.80 -9.09 6.59
CA LYS A 287 13.66 -8.62 7.97
C LYS A 287 12.22 -8.64 8.49
N ASN A 288 11.24 -8.97 7.65
CA ASN A 288 9.85 -9.13 8.07
C ASN A 288 9.57 -10.53 8.66
N LEU A 289 10.54 -11.45 8.59
CA LEU A 289 10.44 -12.82 9.09
C LEU A 289 10.66 -12.95 10.60
N LEU A 290 10.59 -14.18 11.11
CA LEU A 290 10.80 -14.46 12.53
C LEU A 290 12.24 -14.14 12.94
N LYS A 291 12.38 -13.46 14.09
CA LYS A 291 13.69 -13.10 14.62
C LYS A 291 14.47 -14.35 15.03
N PRO A 292 15.74 -14.50 14.62
CA PRO A 292 16.59 -15.60 15.09
C PRO A 292 16.87 -15.47 16.58
N VAL A 293 16.93 -16.62 17.27
CA VAL A 293 17.17 -16.70 18.73
C VAL A 293 18.51 -16.08 19.13
N ALA A 294 19.53 -16.19 18.28
CA ALA A 294 20.85 -15.61 18.51
C ALA A 294 20.86 -14.06 18.45
N GLY A 295 19.77 -13.43 18.02
CA GLY A 295 19.69 -11.98 17.81
C GLY A 295 20.15 -11.54 16.42
N VAL A 296 20.13 -10.23 16.19
CA VAL A 296 20.47 -9.60 14.91
C VAL A 296 21.47 -8.48 15.18
N GLU A 297 22.56 -8.45 14.42
CA GLU A 297 23.56 -7.39 14.50
C GLU A 297 23.07 -6.15 13.72
N TYR A 298 23.22 -4.98 14.34
CA TYR A 298 22.83 -3.72 13.72
C TYR A 298 23.95 -3.18 12.84
N GLN A 299 23.65 -2.90 11.57
CA GLN A 299 24.55 -2.17 10.68
C GLN A 299 24.16 -0.70 10.67
N LYS A 300 25.12 0.16 11.04
CA LYS A 300 24.92 1.61 11.08
C LYS A 300 24.72 2.14 9.67
N VAL A 301 23.81 3.10 9.54
CA VAL A 301 23.67 3.88 8.30
C VAL A 301 24.72 4.97 8.30
N SER A 302 25.40 5.14 7.17
CA SER A 302 26.34 6.22 6.94
C SER A 302 26.17 6.72 5.51
N PHE A 303 26.28 8.04 5.31
CA PHE A 303 26.14 8.67 4.01
C PHE A 303 27.51 8.81 3.36
N ILE A 304 28.08 7.69 2.91
CA ILE A 304 29.44 7.61 2.37
C ILE A 304 29.38 7.69 0.84
N ASP A 305 30.05 8.67 0.25
CA ASP A 305 30.41 8.79 -1.18
C ASP A 305 29.27 8.95 -2.22
N GLU A 306 28.01 9.20 -1.81
CA GLU A 306 26.87 9.38 -2.73
C GLU A 306 26.32 10.81 -2.71
N ASN A 307 25.96 11.34 -3.89
CA ASN A 307 25.24 12.60 -4.01
C ASN A 307 23.74 12.35 -3.77
N ARG A 308 23.12 13.08 -2.84
CA ARG A 308 21.69 12.98 -2.55
C ARG A 308 20.82 13.08 -3.80
N ALA A 309 21.18 13.93 -4.76
CA ALA A 309 20.46 14.07 -6.02
C ALA A 309 20.54 12.81 -6.90
N ASP A 310 21.66 12.08 -6.88
CA ASP A 310 21.80 10.84 -7.64
C ASP A 310 20.99 9.69 -7.02
N ASN A 311 20.80 9.70 -5.70
CA ASN A 311 19.87 8.78 -5.02
C ASN A 311 18.42 9.04 -5.44
N ILE A 312 18.02 10.31 -5.55
CA ILE A 312 16.69 10.68 -6.07
C ILE A 312 16.54 10.21 -7.51
N LYS A 313 17.53 10.43 -8.40
CA LYS A 313 17.46 9.92 -9.78
C LYS A 313 17.34 8.41 -9.83
N SER A 314 18.08 7.69 -8.99
CA SER A 314 18.02 6.23 -8.92
C SER A 314 16.66 5.73 -8.45
N TYR A 315 16.01 6.46 -7.53
CA TYR A 315 14.63 6.20 -7.14
C TYR A 315 13.65 6.45 -8.30
N LEU A 316 13.74 7.60 -8.97
CA LEU A 316 12.86 7.97 -10.09
C LEU A 316 12.93 6.99 -11.27
N ARG A 317 14.11 6.41 -11.55
CA ARG A 317 14.32 5.44 -12.64
C ARG A 317 13.57 4.11 -12.47
N GLN A 318 13.02 3.86 -11.28
CA GLN A 318 12.24 2.64 -11.01
C GLN A 318 10.83 2.69 -11.62
N PHE A 319 10.35 3.87 -12.02
CA PHE A 319 9.01 4.08 -12.57
C PHE A 319 9.04 4.20 -14.10
N ASN A 320 7.99 3.71 -14.76
CA ASN A 320 7.90 3.76 -16.23
C ASN A 320 7.41 5.12 -16.74
N SER A 321 6.55 5.80 -15.98
CA SER A 321 5.98 7.09 -16.34
C SER A 321 5.89 8.02 -15.12
N TYR A 322 5.78 9.32 -15.39
CA TYR A 322 5.53 10.31 -14.34
C TYR A 322 4.20 10.06 -13.60
N GLY A 323 3.15 9.64 -14.33
CA GLY A 323 1.85 9.34 -13.71
C GLY A 323 1.91 8.18 -12.72
N GLU A 324 2.66 7.11 -13.04
CA GLU A 324 2.89 5.99 -12.10
C GLU A 324 3.63 6.47 -10.85
N PHE A 325 4.71 7.24 -11.03
CA PHE A 325 5.48 7.83 -9.95
C PHE A 325 4.62 8.75 -9.07
N GLU A 326 3.82 9.64 -9.66
CA GLU A 326 2.96 10.59 -8.96
C GLU A 326 1.90 9.86 -8.12
N LEU A 327 1.28 8.80 -8.67
CA LEU A 327 0.32 7.97 -7.94
C LEU A 327 0.97 7.22 -6.79
N HIS A 328 2.19 6.70 -6.98
CA HIS A 328 2.96 6.06 -5.92
C HIS A 328 3.31 7.01 -4.78
N ILE A 329 3.85 8.20 -5.07
CA ILE A 329 4.19 9.14 -4.00
C ILE A 329 2.93 9.72 -3.34
N THR A 330 1.89 10.04 -4.12
CA THR A 330 0.59 10.43 -3.55
C THR A 330 0.08 9.36 -2.61
N SER A 331 0.32 8.08 -2.96
CA SER A 331 0.11 6.97 -2.07
C SER A 331 0.87 7.09 -0.75
N LEU A 332 2.19 7.18 -0.78
CA LEU A 332 2.96 7.31 0.46
C LEU A 332 2.51 8.51 1.32
N LEU A 333 2.20 9.64 0.68
CA LEU A 333 1.71 10.82 1.38
C LEU A 333 0.38 10.58 2.08
N ASP A 334 -0.55 9.83 1.48
CA ASP A 334 -1.83 9.50 2.11
C ASP A 334 -1.65 8.62 3.35
N ASP A 335 -0.71 7.68 3.30
CA ASP A 335 -0.40 6.79 4.43
C ASP A 335 0.34 7.54 5.56
N LEU A 336 0.95 8.68 5.26
CA LEU A 336 1.53 9.61 6.24
C LEU A 336 0.45 10.49 6.91
N SER A 337 -0.56 9.85 7.50
CA SER A 337 -1.69 10.51 8.19
C SER A 337 -1.99 9.86 9.55
N PHE A 338 -2.49 10.65 10.50
CA PHE A 338 -2.98 10.13 11.79
C PHE A 338 -4.16 9.17 11.57
N GLY A 339 -4.21 8.10 12.37
CA GLY A 339 -5.21 7.03 12.27
C GLY A 339 -4.91 5.93 11.22
N ILE A 340 -3.83 6.08 10.44
CA ILE A 340 -3.28 4.99 9.62
C ILE A 340 -2.58 3.98 10.52
N LYS A 341 -2.51 2.70 10.10
CA LYS A 341 -1.80 1.67 10.87
C LYS A 341 -0.30 2.00 10.98
N SER A 342 0.31 1.88 12.16
CA SER A 342 1.71 2.26 12.40
C SER A 342 2.68 1.63 11.39
N LYS A 343 2.55 0.32 11.13
CA LYS A 343 3.39 -0.35 10.12
C LYS A 343 3.33 0.30 8.74
N LYS A 344 2.15 0.75 8.28
CA LYS A 344 1.98 1.42 6.97
C LYS A 344 2.54 2.83 7.01
N PHE A 345 2.26 3.57 8.09
CA PHE A 345 2.78 4.92 8.31
C PHE A 345 4.32 4.95 8.30
N GLU A 346 4.95 4.06 9.06
CA GLU A 346 6.40 3.94 9.16
C GLU A 346 7.04 3.46 7.85
N THR A 347 6.39 2.56 7.09
CA THR A 347 6.82 2.21 5.72
C THR A 347 6.81 3.43 4.82
N ALA A 348 5.70 4.18 4.81
CA ALA A 348 5.58 5.38 3.99
C ALA A 348 6.62 6.44 4.38
N LEU A 349 6.87 6.63 5.68
CA LEU A 349 7.93 7.51 6.15
C LEU A 349 9.31 7.00 5.73
N LYS A 350 9.56 5.69 5.71
CA LYS A 350 10.83 5.14 5.23
C LYS A 350 11.04 5.48 3.75
N GLU A 351 10.05 5.13 2.91
CA GLU A 351 10.12 5.28 1.45
C GLU A 351 10.14 6.75 1.02
N LEU A 352 9.44 7.64 1.72
CA LEU A 352 9.57 9.08 1.48
C LEU A 352 10.98 9.59 1.78
N GLY A 353 11.65 9.03 2.80
CA GLY A 353 13.06 9.31 3.06
C GLY A 353 13.95 8.93 1.86
N GLU A 354 13.75 7.73 1.32
CA GLU A 354 14.48 7.22 0.14
C GLU A 354 14.19 8.06 -1.11
N PHE A 355 12.92 8.40 -1.34
CA PHE A 355 12.52 9.30 -2.42
C PHE A 355 13.19 10.68 -2.30
N LEU A 356 13.34 11.21 -1.08
CA LEU A 356 14.04 12.47 -0.83
C LEU A 356 15.56 12.33 -0.87
N GLY A 357 16.11 11.17 -1.29
CA GLY A 357 17.54 10.91 -1.45
C GLY A 357 18.27 10.58 -0.15
N PHE A 358 17.55 10.39 0.96
CA PHE A 358 18.13 9.97 2.24
C PHE A 358 18.32 8.46 2.29
N ILE A 359 19.33 8.01 3.01
CA ILE A 359 19.40 6.60 3.40
C ILE A 359 18.45 6.42 4.59
N SER A 360 17.45 5.55 4.45
CA SER A 360 16.34 5.45 5.39
C SER A 360 16.17 4.01 5.89
N GLN A 361 16.05 3.84 7.21
CA GLN A 361 15.87 2.55 7.88
C GLN A 361 14.69 2.58 8.85
N ARG A 362 14.22 1.40 9.23
CA ARG A 362 13.27 1.20 10.33
C ARG A 362 13.87 0.29 11.41
N PRO A 363 14.78 0.78 12.28
CA PRO A 363 15.50 -0.06 13.24
C PRO A 363 14.59 -0.95 14.10
N ASP A 364 13.46 -0.44 14.63
CA ASP A 364 12.55 -1.28 15.40
C ASP A 364 11.99 -2.45 14.55
N GLN A 365 11.55 -2.19 13.33
CA GLN A 365 11.09 -3.27 12.45
C GLN A 365 12.23 -4.24 12.08
N GLU A 366 13.41 -3.70 11.77
CA GLU A 366 14.54 -4.42 11.18
C GLU A 366 15.34 -5.27 12.18
N ILE A 367 15.48 -4.80 13.43
CA ILE A 367 16.27 -5.49 14.46
C ILE A 367 15.53 -5.65 15.80
N ARG A 368 14.28 -5.16 15.90
CA ARG A 368 13.45 -5.12 17.13
C ARG A 368 14.08 -4.27 18.24
N LYS A 369 14.82 -3.23 17.84
CA LYS A 369 15.51 -2.28 18.73
C LYS A 369 15.76 -0.96 17.97
N GLY A 370 15.68 0.15 18.69
CA GLY A 370 15.95 1.49 18.15
C GLY A 370 14.66 2.19 17.72
N PRO A 371 14.77 3.34 17.03
CA PRO A 371 13.61 4.13 16.64
C PRO A 371 12.76 3.45 15.57
N ASP A 372 11.52 3.94 15.40
CA ASP A 372 10.60 3.49 14.36
C ASP A 372 11.16 3.77 12.96
N ASN A 373 11.69 4.99 12.75
CA ASN A 373 12.37 5.39 11.51
C ASN A 373 13.66 6.18 11.81
N LEU A 374 14.65 6.01 10.94
CA LEU A 374 15.91 6.75 10.97
C LEU A 374 16.30 7.15 9.55
N TRP A 375 16.44 8.44 9.29
CA TRP A 375 16.97 8.98 8.03
C TRP A 375 18.40 9.49 8.23
N CYS A 376 19.26 9.23 7.26
CA CYS A 376 20.65 9.70 7.20
C CYS A 376 20.87 10.48 5.91
N GLY A 377 21.53 11.63 6.02
CA GLY A 377 21.85 12.51 4.91
C GLY A 377 23.31 12.94 4.95
N GLU A 378 23.65 13.90 4.09
CA GLU A 378 25.03 14.37 3.93
C GLU A 378 25.70 14.78 5.25
N GLY A 379 26.96 14.36 5.39
CA GLY A 379 27.78 14.64 6.57
C GLY A 379 27.35 13.89 7.84
N ASP A 380 26.69 12.73 7.68
CA ASP A 380 26.17 11.89 8.78
C ASP A 380 25.29 12.70 9.75
N ASN A 381 24.40 13.51 9.17
CA ASN A 381 23.30 14.14 9.90
C ASN A 381 22.09 13.21 9.88
N TYR A 382 21.45 13.04 11.04
CA TYR A 382 20.36 12.09 11.20
C TYR A 382 19.04 12.76 11.61
N LEU A 383 17.93 12.24 11.11
CA LEU A 383 16.59 12.52 11.61
C LEU A 383 16.03 11.22 12.20
N LEU A 384 15.73 11.24 13.50
CA LEU A 384 15.20 10.11 14.25
C LEU A 384 13.71 10.35 14.51
N PHE A 385 12.88 9.35 14.23
CA PHE A 385 11.42 9.46 14.39
C PHE A 385 10.85 8.38 15.31
N GLU A 386 10.01 8.82 16.24
CA GLU A 386 9.08 8.01 17.01
C GLU A 386 7.64 8.29 16.55
N CYS A 387 6.92 7.27 16.11
CA CYS A 387 5.61 7.38 15.48
C CYS A 387 4.48 6.96 16.43
N LYS A 388 3.67 7.94 16.86
CA LYS A 388 2.41 7.74 17.60
C LYS A 388 1.22 8.16 16.75
N ASN A 389 1.22 7.80 15.48
CA ASN A 389 0.18 8.17 14.52
C ASN A 389 -1.18 7.51 14.80
N GLU A 390 -1.23 6.41 15.56
CA GLU A 390 -2.48 5.72 15.93
C GLU A 390 -3.18 6.31 17.17
N VAL A 391 -2.55 7.24 17.90
CA VAL A 391 -3.23 7.86 19.05
C VAL A 391 -4.41 8.72 18.59
N SER A 392 -5.41 8.86 19.46
CA SER A 392 -6.56 9.72 19.20
C SER A 392 -6.13 11.17 18.88
N GLU A 393 -6.81 11.82 17.94
CA GLU A 393 -6.59 13.24 17.65
C GLU A 393 -6.90 14.14 18.87
N GLY A 394 -7.78 13.69 19.77
CA GLY A 394 -8.14 14.39 21.01
C GLY A 394 -7.22 14.06 22.21
N ARG A 395 -6.04 13.48 21.97
CA ARG A 395 -5.08 13.13 23.03
C ARG A 395 -4.69 14.40 23.81
N ALA A 396 -4.84 14.37 25.13
CA ALA A 396 -4.48 15.50 25.98
C ALA A 396 -2.96 15.71 26.04
N GLU A 397 -2.21 14.65 26.32
CA GLU A 397 -0.78 14.74 26.61
C GLU A 397 0.01 13.49 26.17
N ILE A 398 1.32 13.68 26.01
CA ILE A 398 2.32 12.64 25.84
C ILE A 398 2.54 12.02 27.22
N SER A 399 2.23 10.73 27.36
CA SER A 399 2.37 10.02 28.63
C SER A 399 3.82 9.73 28.98
N LYS A 400 4.05 9.44 30.26
CA LYS A 400 5.34 8.95 30.77
C LYS A 400 5.90 7.74 30.01
N ILE A 401 5.01 6.84 29.57
CA ILE A 401 5.42 5.63 28.82
C ILE A 401 5.93 6.03 27.43
N GLU A 402 5.23 6.91 26.73
CA GLU A 402 5.61 7.39 25.39
C GLU A 402 6.91 8.21 25.44
N ALA A 403 7.06 9.08 26.45
CA ALA A 403 8.31 9.80 26.68
C ALA A 403 9.48 8.85 27.00
N GLY A 404 9.22 7.81 27.81
CA GLY A 404 10.20 6.77 28.10
C GLY A 404 10.64 5.98 26.87
N GLN A 405 9.71 5.68 25.94
CA GLN A 405 10.04 5.06 24.64
C GLN A 405 10.98 5.93 23.83
N MET A 406 10.68 7.23 23.70
CA MET A 406 11.55 8.19 23.02
C MET A 406 12.95 8.25 23.64
N ASN A 407 13.03 8.29 24.97
CA ASN A 407 14.31 8.31 25.68
C ASN A 407 15.14 7.05 25.43
N ASN A 408 14.49 5.88 25.35
CA ASN A 408 15.16 4.64 25.00
C ASN A 408 15.70 4.67 23.56
N HIS A 409 14.98 5.28 22.62
CA HIS A 409 15.43 5.40 21.23
C HIS A 409 16.61 6.36 21.09
N CYS A 410 16.59 7.49 21.80
CA CYS A 410 17.72 8.40 21.86
C CYS A 410 18.96 7.72 22.48
N GLY A 411 18.78 7.02 23.61
CA GLY A 411 19.85 6.26 24.26
C GLY A 411 20.41 5.12 23.39
N TRP A 412 19.54 4.45 22.61
CA TRP A 412 19.98 3.49 21.61
C TRP A 412 20.84 4.15 20.53
N PHE A 413 20.41 5.30 20.00
CA PHE A 413 21.15 6.04 18.99
C PHE A 413 22.54 6.44 19.53
N ASP A 414 22.61 7.03 20.72
CA ASP A 414 23.87 7.33 21.43
C ASP A 414 24.79 6.11 21.55
N SER A 415 24.24 4.94 21.92
CA SER A 415 25.02 3.71 22.09
C SER A 415 25.59 3.18 20.78
N LYS A 416 24.89 3.43 19.66
CA LYS A 416 25.29 2.94 18.34
C LYS A 416 26.18 3.94 17.62
N TYR A 417 25.80 5.20 17.57
CA TYR A 417 26.46 6.23 16.76
C TYR A 417 27.46 7.06 17.57
N GLY A 418 27.26 7.18 18.88
CA GLY A 418 28.05 8.03 19.77
C GLY A 418 27.38 9.39 19.99
N LYS A 419 27.60 9.96 21.17
CA LYS A 419 26.90 11.16 21.67
C LYS A 419 27.19 12.46 20.90
N ASN A 420 28.27 12.49 20.12
CA ASN A 420 28.71 13.68 19.38
C ASN A 420 28.18 13.71 17.95
N VAL A 421 27.43 12.69 17.53
CA VAL A 421 26.82 12.63 16.20
C VAL A 421 25.59 13.52 16.15
N LYS A 422 25.43 14.28 15.06
CA LYS A 422 24.32 15.22 14.90
C LYS A 422 23.03 14.48 14.58
N VAL A 423 22.05 14.58 15.47
CA VAL A 423 20.72 13.99 15.28
C VAL A 423 19.63 14.96 15.72
N SER A 424 18.58 15.08 14.91
CA SER A 424 17.33 15.74 15.30
C SER A 424 16.30 14.68 15.67
N ASN A 425 15.77 14.77 16.90
CA ASN A 425 14.84 13.77 17.44
C ASN A 425 13.40 14.29 17.32
N PHE A 426 12.55 13.54 16.62
CA PHE A 426 11.16 13.90 16.39
C PHE A 426 10.21 12.85 16.97
N MET A 427 9.16 13.32 17.63
CA MET A 427 8.00 12.49 17.96
C MET A 427 6.79 12.95 17.12
N ILE A 428 6.24 12.04 16.33
CA ILE A 428 5.03 12.27 15.54
C ILE A 428 3.82 11.87 16.39
N ILE A 429 3.15 12.84 16.99
CA ILE A 429 2.03 12.63 17.91
C ILE A 429 1.02 13.78 17.79
N SER A 430 -0.24 13.57 18.15
CA SER A 430 -1.33 14.54 17.96
C SER A 430 -1.28 15.74 18.93
N THR A 431 -0.59 15.59 20.07
CA THR A 431 -0.43 16.62 21.11
C THR A 431 1.03 17.02 21.28
N LYS A 432 1.27 18.24 21.77
CA LYS A 432 2.61 18.72 22.14
C LYS A 432 2.81 18.84 23.65
N ASP A 433 1.76 18.59 24.42
CA ASP A 433 1.82 18.70 25.87
C ASP A 433 2.47 17.44 26.42
N LEU A 434 3.58 17.57 27.12
CA LEU A 434 4.21 16.50 27.86
C LEU A 434 3.59 16.43 29.26
N ALA A 435 3.20 15.22 29.69
CA ALA A 435 2.62 15.00 31.02
C ALA A 435 3.56 15.49 32.13
N TYR A 436 2.99 15.92 33.26
CA TYR A 436 3.75 16.43 34.39
C TYR A 436 4.78 15.41 34.90
N GLU A 437 4.41 14.13 35.02
CA GLU A 437 5.31 13.06 35.47
C GLU A 437 6.29 12.50 34.42
N ALA A 438 6.38 13.13 33.25
CA ALA A 438 7.19 12.68 32.12
C ALA A 438 8.33 13.66 31.82
N ASP A 439 9.46 13.14 31.35
CA ASP A 439 10.64 13.93 31.00
C ASP A 439 11.29 13.37 29.74
N PHE A 440 11.83 14.24 28.89
CA PHE A 440 12.73 13.86 27.81
C PHE A 440 14.19 14.03 28.23
N THR A 441 15.03 13.06 27.89
CA THR A 441 16.48 13.11 28.18
C THR A 441 17.30 13.84 27.12
N HIS A 442 16.68 14.14 25.97
CA HIS A 442 17.30 14.80 24.82
C HIS A 442 16.39 15.90 24.29
N ASP A 443 16.92 16.77 23.42
CA ASP A 443 16.06 17.72 22.68
C ASP A 443 15.18 16.94 21.71
N VAL A 444 13.86 17.04 21.93
CA VAL A 444 12.81 16.35 21.16
C VAL A 444 11.85 17.42 20.64
N LYS A 445 11.54 17.36 19.35
CA LYS A 445 10.53 18.21 18.72
C LYS A 445 9.33 17.37 18.28
N ILE A 446 8.16 18.01 18.24
CA ILE A 446 6.89 17.34 17.98
C ILE A 446 6.42 17.67 16.56
N ILE A 447 6.06 16.64 15.81
CA ILE A 447 5.42 16.79 14.49
C ILE A 447 3.94 16.42 14.64
N ARG A 448 3.08 17.44 14.67
CA ARG A 448 1.61 17.26 14.71
C ARG A 448 1.01 17.26 13.31
N LYS A 449 -0.33 17.14 13.23
CA LYS A 449 -1.11 17.12 11.98
C LYS A 449 -0.78 18.29 11.03
N ASN A 450 -0.56 19.49 11.56
CA ASN A 450 -0.18 20.65 10.75
C ASN A 450 1.24 20.53 10.18
N GLY A 451 2.19 20.01 10.96
CA GLY A 451 3.56 19.74 10.51
C GLY A 451 3.59 18.71 9.39
N LEU A 452 2.90 17.58 9.58
CA LEU A 452 2.73 16.57 8.53
C LEU A 452 2.02 17.14 7.29
N ARG A 453 0.97 17.94 7.46
CA ARG A 453 0.29 18.59 6.33
C ARG A 453 1.21 19.51 5.54
N ASN A 454 2.08 20.25 6.21
CA ASN A 454 3.06 21.12 5.56
C ASN A 454 4.12 20.30 4.83
N LEU A 455 4.64 19.23 5.44
CA LEU A 455 5.56 18.31 4.78
C LEU A 455 4.93 17.71 3.52
N LYS A 456 3.70 17.19 3.63
CA LYS A 456 2.93 16.66 2.49
C LYS A 456 2.73 17.71 1.39
N LYS A 457 2.41 18.96 1.77
CA LYS A 457 2.24 20.06 0.81
C LYS A 457 3.53 20.35 0.05
N ASN A 458 4.66 20.41 0.75
CA ASN A 458 5.95 20.70 0.13
C ASN A 458 6.44 19.55 -0.75
N ILE A 459 6.22 18.30 -0.34
CA ILE A 459 6.51 17.14 -1.20
C ILE A 459 5.63 17.14 -2.46
N LYS A 460 4.33 17.45 -2.34
CA LYS A 460 3.46 17.61 -3.52
C LYS A 460 3.93 18.73 -4.45
N GLY A 461 4.32 19.88 -3.88
CA GLY A 461 4.90 20.97 -4.65
C GLY A 461 6.15 20.51 -5.42
N PHE A 462 7.05 19.79 -4.74
CA PHE A 462 8.25 19.25 -5.35
C PHE A 462 7.94 18.32 -6.52
N ILE A 463 7.01 17.38 -6.35
CA ILE A 463 6.60 16.44 -7.40
C ILE A 463 6.01 17.19 -8.60
N ASN A 464 5.13 18.17 -8.36
CA ASN A 464 4.53 18.97 -9.43
C ASN A 464 5.59 19.69 -10.28
N GLU A 465 6.66 20.20 -9.66
CA GLU A 465 7.78 20.80 -10.39
C GLU A 465 8.52 19.78 -11.26
N LEU A 466 8.48 18.48 -10.94
CA LEU A 466 9.10 17.42 -11.74
C LEU A 466 8.28 17.08 -13.00
N SER A 467 6.98 17.41 -13.05
CA SER A 467 6.09 17.07 -14.18
C SER A 467 6.53 17.65 -15.53
N GLN A 468 7.26 18.76 -15.51
CA GLN A 468 7.77 19.43 -16.72
C GLN A 468 9.04 18.77 -17.28
N TYR A 469 9.58 17.75 -16.62
CA TYR A 469 10.81 17.07 -17.01
C TYR A 469 10.57 15.59 -17.27
N ASP A 470 11.42 14.98 -18.10
CA ASP A 470 11.51 13.52 -18.18
C ASP A 470 12.21 12.99 -16.91
N ILE A 471 11.46 12.24 -16.09
CA ILE A 471 11.91 11.67 -14.81
C ILE A 471 13.18 10.84 -14.92
N LYS A 472 13.51 10.29 -16.10
CA LYS A 472 14.70 9.46 -16.30
C LYS A 472 15.98 10.29 -16.55
N THR A 473 15.83 11.54 -16.98
CA THR A 473 16.93 12.40 -17.46
C THR A 473 17.09 13.71 -16.69
N ILE A 474 16.32 13.94 -15.61
CA ILE A 474 16.43 15.14 -14.75
C ILE A 474 17.87 15.33 -14.23
N SER A 475 18.37 16.57 -14.31
CA SER A 475 19.71 16.93 -13.82
C SER A 475 19.77 17.11 -12.30
N SER A 476 20.96 16.94 -11.70
CA SER A 476 21.14 17.09 -10.25
C SER A 476 20.87 18.52 -9.78
N GLU A 477 21.23 19.51 -10.61
CA GLU A 477 21.06 20.93 -10.29
C GLU A 477 19.58 21.31 -10.19
N VAL A 478 18.74 20.76 -11.07
CA VAL A 478 17.28 20.96 -11.04
C VAL A 478 16.68 20.31 -9.80
N LEU A 479 17.11 19.09 -9.45
CA LEU A 479 16.63 18.42 -8.24
C LEU A 479 17.00 19.22 -6.99
N GLN A 480 18.25 19.63 -6.84
CA GLN A 480 18.70 20.38 -5.67
C GLN A 480 17.98 21.72 -5.54
N LYS A 481 17.84 22.47 -6.64
CA LYS A 481 17.09 23.73 -6.67
C LYS A 481 15.66 23.56 -6.17
N ASN A 482 14.98 22.50 -6.61
CA ASN A 482 13.59 22.26 -6.21
C ASN A 482 13.49 21.76 -4.75
N LEU A 483 14.45 20.98 -4.26
CA LEU A 483 14.54 20.64 -2.83
C LEU A 483 14.67 21.88 -1.94
N ASP A 484 15.48 22.85 -2.36
CA ASP A 484 15.66 24.12 -1.65
C ASP A 484 14.36 24.94 -1.63
N ILE A 485 13.72 25.11 -2.80
CA ILE A 485 12.46 25.86 -2.96
C ILE A 485 11.36 25.29 -2.05
N HIS A 486 11.25 23.96 -1.99
CA HIS A 486 10.23 23.28 -1.21
C HIS A 486 10.66 22.97 0.23
N LYS A 487 11.83 23.43 0.68
CA LYS A 487 12.34 23.25 2.06
C LYS A 487 12.39 21.78 2.48
N LEU A 488 12.91 20.93 1.59
CA LEU A 488 13.02 19.48 1.81
C LEU A 488 14.44 19.04 2.22
N ASN A 489 15.29 19.99 2.60
CA ASN A 489 16.64 19.73 3.12
C ASN A 489 16.61 19.51 4.64
N MET A 490 17.58 18.74 5.15
CA MET A 490 17.65 18.38 6.58
C MET A 490 17.77 19.58 7.51
N ASP A 491 18.56 20.57 7.15
CA ASP A 491 18.78 21.81 7.89
C ASP A 491 17.48 22.60 8.09
N THR A 492 16.61 22.62 7.08
CA THR A 492 15.31 23.30 7.15
C THR A 492 14.19 22.43 7.74
N PHE A 493 14.36 21.11 7.81
CA PHE A 493 13.30 20.16 8.16
C PHE A 493 12.72 20.43 9.54
N SER A 494 13.61 20.59 10.53
CA SER A 494 13.25 20.79 11.93
C SER A 494 12.36 22.03 12.11
N ASP A 495 12.72 23.15 11.48
CA ASP A 495 12.04 24.42 11.67
C ASP A 495 10.75 24.53 10.83
N CYS A 496 10.64 23.78 9.74
CA CYS A 496 9.46 23.82 8.87
C CYS A 496 8.32 22.92 9.31
N TYR A 497 8.64 21.77 9.93
CA TYR A 497 7.66 20.68 10.12
C TYR A 497 7.43 20.30 11.57
N SER A 498 8.18 20.86 12.51
CA SER A 498 8.06 20.50 13.93
C SER A 498 7.88 21.73 14.82
N GLU A 499 7.44 21.51 16.06
CA GLU A 499 7.37 22.53 17.10
C GLU A 499 7.92 22.00 18.43
N LYS A 500 8.28 22.89 19.35
CA LYS A 500 8.71 22.50 20.69
C LYS A 500 7.53 21.91 21.48
N TYR A 501 7.81 20.90 22.30
CA TYR A 501 6.83 20.40 23.27
C TYR A 501 6.61 21.44 24.39
N PHE A 502 5.48 21.30 25.09
CA PHE A 502 5.15 22.08 26.28
C PHE A 502 5.08 21.12 27.48
N HIS A 503 5.96 21.29 28.46
CA HIS A 503 5.91 20.49 29.68
C HIS A 503 4.85 21.04 30.63
N ARG A 504 3.85 20.22 30.95
CA ARG A 504 2.83 20.60 31.94
C ARG A 504 3.46 20.76 33.32
N THR A 505 3.02 21.80 34.02
CA THR A 505 3.51 22.15 35.35
C THR A 505 2.62 21.61 36.48
N SER A 506 1.47 21.03 36.16
CA SER A 506 0.50 20.47 37.11
C SER A 506 -0.47 19.51 36.42
#